data_AF-A0A7Y3UN03-F1
#
_entry.id   AF-A0A7Y3UN03-F1
#
_cell.length_a   1.000
_cell.length_b   1.000
_cell.length_c   1.000
_cell.angle_alpha   90.00
_cell.angle_beta   90.00
_cell.angle_gamma   90.00
#
_symmetry.space_group_name_H-M   'P 1'
#
loop_
_entity.id
_entity.type
_entity.pdbx_description
1 polymer ?
#
loop_
_entity_poly.entity_id
_entity_poly.type
_entity_poly.pdbx_seq_one_letter_code
_entity_poly.pdbx_strand_id
1 'polypeptide(L)'
;MKKMSQVCMVLMCTIVLTTGVMIYDLKSNRVLGEELHHIEKATPTRSLMRLISKHTSKIMEAIMVGDFAAVIRESNAVAENSEIIKQMFFSDDGHPGDWYTPEGHNSEKAEKEMKSEFEKYLKIVIDTSRNIAETAKGEDVVETYKSFDLMVHKACFGCHGVTRDKWPEWPDFMREFAD
;
A
#
# COMPACT_ATOMS: atom_id res chain seq x y z
N MET A 1 -4.57 -28.81 47.22
CA MET A 1 -4.77 -27.47 46.60
C MET A 1 -3.48 -26.74 46.19
N LYS A 2 -2.25 -27.22 46.47
CA LYS A 2 -1.01 -26.52 46.04
C LYS A 2 -0.61 -26.74 44.57
N LYS A 3 -1.03 -27.83 43.92
CA LYS A 3 -0.62 -28.16 42.54
C LYS A 3 -1.41 -27.40 41.45
N MET A 4 -2.69 -27.08 41.67
CA MET A 4 -3.49 -26.32 40.68
C MET A 4 -3.08 -24.85 40.58
N SER A 5 -2.64 -24.23 41.68
CA SER A 5 -2.14 -22.85 41.69
C SER A 5 -0.84 -22.68 40.90
N GLN A 6 0.00 -23.71 40.89
CA GLN A 6 1.28 -23.70 40.18
C GLN A 6 1.10 -23.82 38.66
N VAL A 7 0.14 -24.63 38.21
CA VAL A 7 -0.19 -24.77 36.78
C VAL A 7 -0.82 -23.50 36.22
N CYS A 8 -1.70 -22.82 36.97
CA CYS A 8 -2.28 -21.53 36.55
C CYS A 8 -1.25 -20.40 36.44
N MET A 9 -0.26 -20.34 37.34
CA MET A 9 0.80 -19.32 37.23
C MET A 9 1.73 -19.57 36.04
N VAL A 10 2.08 -20.82 35.74
CA VAL A 10 2.92 -21.14 34.59
C VAL A 10 2.22 -20.83 33.26
N LEU A 11 0.91 -21.11 33.16
CA LEU A 11 0.11 -20.85 31.96
C LEU A 11 -0.02 -19.33 31.66
N MET A 12 -0.14 -18.50 32.71
CA MET A 12 -0.23 -17.05 32.56
C MET A 12 1.12 -16.42 32.15
N CYS A 13 2.25 -16.95 32.63
CA CYS A 13 3.58 -16.48 32.21
C CYS A 13 3.89 -16.76 30.73
N THR A 14 3.40 -17.88 30.17
CA THR A 14 3.60 -18.19 28.75
C THR A 14 2.77 -17.31 27.81
N ILE A 15 1.60 -16.84 28.24
CA ILE A 15 0.74 -15.93 27.44
C ILE A 15 1.33 -14.52 27.40
N VAL A 16 2.00 -14.06 28.46
CA VAL A 16 2.65 -12.74 28.50
C VAL A 16 3.91 -12.71 27.62
N LEU A 17 4.61 -13.84 27.45
CA LEU A 17 5.79 -13.92 26.59
C LEU A 17 5.44 -13.96 25.09
N THR A 18 4.30 -14.55 24.68
CA THR A 18 3.88 -14.54 23.27
C THR A 18 3.21 -13.24 22.85
N THR A 19 2.51 -12.54 23.76
CA THR A 19 1.99 -11.19 23.50
C THR A 19 3.07 -10.10 23.55
N GLY A 20 4.18 -10.33 24.25
CA GLY A 20 5.32 -9.40 24.28
C GLY A 20 6.07 -9.26 22.94
N VAL A 21 6.09 -10.31 22.11
CA VAL A 21 6.77 -10.27 20.80
C VAL A 21 5.99 -9.45 19.77
N MET A 22 4.64 -9.46 19.83
CA MET A 22 3.81 -8.64 18.93
C MET A 22 3.82 -7.15 19.27
N ILE A 23 4.15 -6.78 20.52
CA ILE A 23 4.26 -5.36 20.93
C ILE A 23 5.68 -4.81 20.67
N TYR A 24 6.70 -5.67 20.57
CA TYR A 24 8.06 -5.24 20.24
C TYR A 24 8.24 -4.86 18.77
N ASP A 25 7.47 -5.45 17.86
CA ASP A 25 7.50 -5.07 16.44
C ASP A 25 6.94 -3.66 16.20
N LEU A 26 6.05 -3.18 17.09
CA LEU A 26 5.57 -1.79 17.06
C LEU A 26 6.55 -0.80 17.71
N LYS A 27 7.46 -1.28 18.57
CA LYS A 27 8.41 -0.44 19.33
C LYS A 27 9.84 -0.46 18.77
N SER A 28 10.17 -1.37 17.86
CA SER A 28 11.45 -1.43 17.15
C SER A 28 11.62 -0.34 16.07
N ASN A 29 10.71 0.63 15.99
CA ASN A 29 10.95 1.88 15.24
C ASN A 29 11.83 2.88 16.00
N ARG A 30 12.22 2.60 17.26
CA ARG A 30 13.02 3.53 18.08
C ARG A 30 14.53 3.34 18.03
N VAL A 31 15.04 2.25 17.44
CA VAL A 31 16.49 1.95 17.38
C VAL A 31 17.12 2.31 16.02
N LEU A 32 16.33 2.72 15.03
CA LEU A 32 16.81 3.32 13.76
C LEU A 32 17.08 4.83 13.88
N GLY A 33 17.21 5.36 15.11
CA GLY A 33 17.24 6.79 15.40
C GLY A 33 18.42 7.56 14.80
N GLU A 34 19.53 6.89 14.45
CA GLU A 34 20.70 7.56 13.86
C GLU A 34 20.70 7.60 12.32
N GLU A 35 20.05 6.65 11.64
CA GLU A 35 19.90 6.66 10.18
C GLU A 35 18.68 7.49 9.70
N LEU A 36 17.83 7.91 10.64
CA LEU A 36 16.60 8.67 10.40
C LEU A 36 16.80 10.19 10.22
N HIS A 37 18.02 10.71 10.35
CA HIS A 37 18.28 12.15 10.17
C HIS A 37 18.01 12.68 8.73
N HIS A 38 17.75 11.79 7.77
CA HIS A 38 17.28 12.15 6.42
C HIS A 38 15.78 11.91 6.17
N ILE A 39 15.01 11.51 7.18
CA ILE A 39 13.55 11.29 7.09
C ILE A 39 12.81 12.45 7.78
N GLU A 40 13.26 13.68 7.56
CA GLU A 40 12.41 14.84 7.77
C GLU A 40 11.41 14.93 6.60
N LYS A 41 10.10 14.90 6.92
CA LYS A 41 8.93 15.01 6.02
C LYS A 41 8.60 13.77 5.17
N ALA A 42 8.33 12.63 5.79
CA ALA A 42 7.40 11.68 5.15
C ALA A 42 5.99 12.29 5.20
N THR A 43 5.55 12.92 4.11
CA THR A 43 4.17 13.41 3.99
C THR A 43 3.20 12.24 4.25
N PRO A 44 2.01 12.47 4.84
CA PRO A 44 1.04 11.41 5.14
C PRO A 44 0.74 10.50 3.94
N THR A 45 0.78 11.08 2.74
CA THR A 45 0.78 10.40 1.44
C THR A 45 1.83 9.30 1.29
N ARG A 46 3.10 9.55 1.65
CA ARG A 46 4.19 8.57 1.47
C ARG A 46 3.96 7.33 2.32
N SER A 47 3.48 7.51 3.55
CA SER A 47 3.17 6.40 4.45
C SER A 47 2.03 5.53 3.91
N LEU A 48 0.98 6.14 3.37
CA LEU A 48 -0.12 5.39 2.77
C LEU A 48 0.27 4.71 1.46
N MET A 49 1.08 5.35 0.61
CA MET A 49 1.59 4.70 -0.60
C MET A 49 2.46 3.48 -0.28
N ARG A 50 3.24 3.52 0.82
CA ARG A 50 3.95 2.34 1.33
C ARG A 50 2.99 1.25 1.78
N LEU A 51 1.87 1.61 2.40
CA LEU A 51 0.85 0.65 2.82
C LEU A 51 0.16 -0.01 1.63
N ILE A 52 -0.24 0.77 0.61
CA ILE A 52 -0.74 0.23 -0.66
C ILE A 52 0.28 -0.72 -1.27
N SER A 53 1.55 -0.29 -1.41
CA SER A 53 2.63 -1.13 -1.96
C SER A 53 2.82 -2.44 -1.21
N LYS A 54 2.70 -2.43 0.13
CA LYS A 54 2.75 -3.63 0.97
C LYS A 54 1.62 -4.60 0.65
N HIS A 55 0.39 -4.11 0.59
CA HIS A 55 -0.79 -4.93 0.26
C HIS A 55 -0.71 -5.45 -1.18
N THR A 56 -0.33 -4.62 -2.15
CA THR A 56 -0.09 -5.04 -3.54
C THR A 56 0.93 -6.17 -3.66
N SER A 57 2.03 -6.12 -2.90
CA SER A 57 3.04 -7.18 -2.91
C SER A 57 2.49 -8.50 -2.36
N LYS A 58 1.67 -8.44 -1.31
CA LYS A 58 1.02 -9.61 -0.73
C LYS A 58 -0.05 -10.22 -1.64
N ILE A 59 -0.73 -9.41 -2.46
CA ILE A 59 -1.64 -9.93 -3.49
C ILE A 59 -0.85 -10.84 -4.44
N MET A 60 0.28 -10.35 -4.97
CA MET A 60 1.13 -11.14 -5.87
C MET A 60 1.61 -12.44 -5.21
N GLU A 61 2.15 -12.35 -3.99
CA GLU A 61 2.60 -13.52 -3.22
C GLU A 61 1.47 -14.55 -3.05
N ALA A 62 0.28 -14.09 -2.66
CA ALA A 62 -0.90 -14.94 -2.47
C ALA A 62 -1.36 -15.59 -3.78
N ILE A 63 -1.33 -14.88 -4.91
CA ILE A 63 -1.62 -15.45 -6.24
C ILE A 63 -0.64 -16.58 -6.56
N MET A 64 0.67 -16.36 -6.33
CA MET A 64 1.71 -17.36 -6.66
C MET A 64 1.58 -18.67 -5.88
N VAL A 65 1.01 -18.64 -4.67
CA VAL A 65 0.79 -19.84 -3.85
C VAL A 65 -0.67 -20.34 -3.87
N GLY A 66 -1.56 -19.67 -4.61
CA GLY A 66 -2.98 -20.02 -4.69
C GLY A 66 -3.79 -19.72 -3.42
N ASP A 67 -3.35 -18.81 -2.56
CA ASP A 67 -4.12 -18.37 -1.38
C ASP A 67 -5.16 -17.30 -1.77
N PHE A 68 -6.27 -17.74 -2.37
CA PHE A 68 -7.34 -16.84 -2.83
C PHE A 68 -8.01 -16.06 -1.69
N ALA A 69 -8.04 -16.61 -0.47
CA ALA A 69 -8.54 -15.89 0.69
C ALA A 69 -7.64 -14.70 1.03
N ALA A 70 -6.33 -14.85 0.95
CA ALA A 70 -5.40 -13.73 1.09
C ALA A 70 -5.51 -12.75 -0.07
N VAL A 71 -5.64 -13.21 -1.32
CA VAL A 71 -5.86 -12.33 -2.47
C VAL A 71 -7.06 -11.40 -2.23
N ILE A 72 -8.20 -11.95 -1.82
CA ILE A 72 -9.42 -11.18 -1.56
C ILE A 72 -9.20 -10.15 -0.44
N ARG A 73 -8.65 -10.57 0.69
CA ARG A 73 -8.41 -9.66 1.84
C ARG A 73 -7.47 -8.52 1.48
N GLU A 74 -6.33 -8.84 0.87
CA GLU A 74 -5.28 -7.86 0.57
C GLU A 74 -5.71 -6.92 -0.56
N SER A 75 -6.49 -7.40 -1.54
CA SER A 75 -7.08 -6.56 -2.59
C SER A 75 -8.11 -5.57 -2.03
N ASN A 76 -8.98 -6.01 -1.12
CA ASN A 76 -9.90 -5.10 -0.44
C ASN A 76 -9.16 -4.05 0.40
N ALA A 77 -8.07 -4.45 1.07
CA ALA A 77 -7.23 -3.51 1.81
C ALA A 77 -6.58 -2.45 0.90
N VAL A 78 -6.18 -2.78 -0.34
CA VAL A 78 -5.71 -1.76 -1.31
C VAL A 78 -6.82 -0.77 -1.63
N ALA A 79 -8.04 -1.24 -1.89
CA ALA A 79 -9.18 -0.38 -2.20
C ALA A 79 -9.51 0.56 -1.03
N GLU A 80 -9.59 0.03 0.20
CA GLU A 80 -9.87 0.82 1.42
C GLU A 80 -8.77 1.87 1.69
N ASN A 81 -7.49 1.49 1.61
CA ASN A 81 -6.40 2.43 1.79
C ASN A 81 -6.37 3.51 0.71
N SER A 82 -6.76 3.17 -0.52
CA SER A 82 -6.88 4.13 -1.61
C SER A 82 -7.95 5.18 -1.33
N GLU A 83 -9.11 4.77 -0.80
CA GLU A 83 -10.17 5.71 -0.39
C GLU A 83 -9.68 6.66 0.72
N ILE A 84 -8.88 6.17 1.68
CA ILE A 84 -8.28 6.98 2.75
C ILE A 84 -7.29 8.00 2.16
N ILE A 85 -6.46 7.61 1.19
CA ILE A 85 -5.51 8.56 0.58
C ILE A 85 -6.25 9.75 0.00
N LYS A 86 -7.39 9.55 -0.68
CA LYS A 86 -8.17 10.65 -1.24
C LYS A 86 -8.49 11.73 -0.19
N GLN A 87 -8.94 11.31 0.98
CA GLN A 87 -9.33 12.19 2.10
C GLN A 87 -8.14 12.87 2.77
N MET A 88 -6.95 12.29 2.67
CA MET A 88 -5.73 12.85 3.25
C MET A 88 -4.95 13.73 2.27
N PHE A 89 -5.16 13.53 0.97
CA PHE A 89 -4.51 14.30 -0.08
C PHE A 89 -5.22 15.64 -0.32
N PHE A 90 -6.55 15.65 -0.21
CA PHE A 90 -7.40 16.82 -0.39
C PHE A 90 -8.30 17.04 0.83
N SER A 91 -8.48 18.29 1.23
CA SER A 91 -9.49 18.69 2.22
C SER A 91 -10.91 18.51 1.68
N ASP A 92 -11.90 18.63 2.55
CA ASP A 92 -13.32 18.46 2.20
C ASP A 92 -13.82 19.45 1.15
N ASP A 93 -13.29 20.68 1.16
CA ASP A 93 -13.51 21.71 0.13
C ASP A 93 -12.71 21.46 -1.16
N GLY A 94 -11.86 20.43 -1.16
CA GLY A 94 -11.18 19.91 -2.32
C GLY A 94 -9.82 20.51 -2.62
N HIS A 95 -9.29 21.36 -1.75
CA HIS A 95 -7.93 21.88 -1.87
C HIS A 95 -6.89 20.82 -1.46
N PRO A 96 -5.73 20.80 -2.10
CA PRO A 96 -4.64 19.94 -1.64
C PRO A 96 -4.12 20.41 -0.29
N GLY A 97 -3.60 19.49 0.52
CA GLY A 97 -3.01 19.87 1.81
C GLY A 97 -1.78 20.78 1.69
N ASP A 98 -1.33 21.35 2.81
CA ASP A 98 -0.22 22.32 2.92
C ASP A 98 1.13 21.87 2.31
N TRP A 99 1.24 20.60 1.90
CA TRP A 99 2.37 20.06 1.18
C TRP A 99 2.41 20.48 -0.30
N TYR A 100 1.30 20.98 -0.86
CA TYR A 100 1.22 21.45 -2.24
C TYR A 100 1.41 22.96 -2.29
N THR A 101 2.45 23.40 -3.00
CA THR A 101 2.64 24.82 -3.35
C THR A 101 2.64 24.93 -4.87
N PRO A 102 1.60 25.54 -5.48
CA PRO A 102 1.54 25.66 -6.92
C PRO A 102 2.65 26.59 -7.43
N GLU A 103 3.34 26.17 -8.49
CA GLU A 103 4.29 27.03 -9.20
C GLU A 103 3.54 27.87 -10.25
N GLY A 104 3.56 29.20 -10.11
CA GLY A 104 3.15 30.15 -11.17
C GLY A 104 1.76 30.77 -11.05
N HIS A 105 1.42 31.58 -12.07
CA HIS A 105 0.23 32.44 -12.11
C HIS A 105 -1.06 31.72 -12.52
N ASN A 106 -1.44 30.59 -11.91
CA ASN A 106 -2.80 30.02 -11.99
C ASN A 106 -3.04 28.87 -10.99
N SER A 107 -2.82 29.13 -9.69
CA SER A 107 -2.88 28.11 -8.64
C SER A 107 -4.17 27.27 -8.66
N GLU A 108 -5.34 27.91 -8.83
CA GLU A 108 -6.63 27.21 -8.82
C GLU A 108 -6.78 26.22 -9.99
N LYS A 109 -6.30 26.58 -11.18
CA LYS A 109 -6.33 25.69 -12.34
C LYS A 109 -5.39 24.49 -12.13
N ALA A 110 -4.17 24.74 -11.63
CA ALA A 110 -3.19 23.69 -11.36
C ALA A 110 -3.68 22.71 -10.28
N GLU A 111 -4.33 23.21 -9.22
CA GLU A 111 -4.96 22.40 -8.18
C GLU A 111 -6.06 21.49 -8.74
N LYS A 112 -6.95 22.04 -9.57
CA LYS A 112 -8.03 21.28 -10.23
C LYS A 112 -7.50 20.18 -11.14
N GLU A 113 -6.49 20.48 -11.96
CA GLU A 113 -5.87 19.51 -12.87
C GLU A 113 -5.17 18.39 -12.09
N MET A 114 -4.39 18.74 -11.06
CA MET A 114 -3.76 17.75 -10.18
C MET A 114 -4.79 16.85 -9.51
N LYS A 115 -5.85 17.42 -8.94
CA LYS A 115 -6.92 16.65 -8.30
C LYS A 115 -7.59 15.70 -9.28
N SER A 116 -7.93 16.19 -10.47
CA SER A 116 -8.59 15.39 -11.49
C SER A 116 -7.73 14.20 -11.93
N GLU A 117 -6.45 14.41 -12.21
CA GLU A 117 -5.56 13.31 -12.59
C GLU A 117 -5.31 12.34 -11.43
N PHE A 118 -5.16 12.86 -10.20
CA PHE A 118 -5.03 12.01 -9.01
C PHE A 118 -6.26 11.11 -8.80
N GLU A 119 -7.46 11.69 -8.81
CA GLU A 119 -8.71 10.95 -8.60
C GLU A 119 -8.96 9.91 -9.70
N LYS A 120 -8.59 10.22 -10.94
CA LYS A 120 -8.64 9.29 -12.08
C LYS A 120 -7.81 8.04 -11.81
N TYR A 121 -6.53 8.18 -11.48
CA TYR A 121 -5.68 7.00 -11.22
C TYR A 121 -6.11 6.26 -9.95
N LEU A 122 -6.49 6.98 -8.90
CA LEU A 122 -6.96 6.37 -7.67
C LEU A 122 -8.23 5.53 -7.91
N LYS A 123 -9.15 6.02 -8.74
CA LYS A 123 -10.34 5.25 -9.14
C LYS A 123 -9.95 3.96 -9.85
N ILE A 124 -8.97 4.01 -10.76
CA ILE A 124 -8.46 2.81 -11.44
C ILE A 124 -7.91 1.82 -10.40
N VAL A 125 -7.11 2.25 -9.43
CA VAL A 125 -6.61 1.38 -8.34
C VAL A 125 -7.77 0.71 -7.59
N ILE A 126 -8.76 1.48 -7.16
CA ILE A 126 -9.91 0.98 -6.38
C ILE A 126 -10.72 -0.04 -7.18
N ASP A 127 -11.11 0.32 -8.41
CA ASP A 127 -11.95 -0.53 -9.26
C ASP A 127 -11.22 -1.85 -9.59
N THR A 128 -9.95 -1.76 -9.98
CA THR A 128 -9.17 -2.95 -10.35
C THR A 128 -8.84 -3.83 -9.14
N SER A 129 -8.58 -3.25 -7.97
CA SER A 129 -8.41 -4.01 -6.72
C SER A 129 -9.68 -4.80 -6.37
N ARG A 130 -10.86 -4.17 -6.48
CA ARG A 130 -12.15 -4.85 -6.28
C ARG A 130 -12.36 -5.95 -7.33
N ASN A 131 -11.97 -5.71 -8.57
CA ASN A 131 -12.03 -6.72 -9.63
C ASN A 131 -11.14 -7.93 -9.33
N ILE A 132 -9.91 -7.74 -8.82
CA ILE A 132 -9.03 -8.84 -8.40
C ILE A 132 -9.72 -9.69 -7.32
N ALA A 133 -10.32 -9.03 -6.32
CA ALA A 133 -11.06 -9.73 -5.26
C ALA A 133 -12.25 -10.54 -5.81
N GLU A 134 -12.97 -10.01 -6.81
CA GLU A 134 -14.07 -10.72 -7.45
C GLU A 134 -13.56 -11.92 -8.27
N THR A 135 -12.54 -11.71 -9.10
CA THR A 135 -11.92 -12.76 -9.93
C THR A 135 -11.38 -13.91 -9.08
N ALA A 136 -10.76 -13.60 -7.93
CA ALA A 136 -10.18 -14.58 -7.03
C ALA A 136 -11.20 -15.58 -6.45
N LYS A 137 -12.50 -15.24 -6.43
CA LYS A 137 -13.57 -16.19 -6.02
C LYS A 137 -13.71 -17.38 -6.97
N GLY A 138 -13.26 -17.22 -8.21
CA GLY A 138 -13.22 -18.31 -9.19
C GLY A 138 -12.07 -19.29 -8.97
N GLU A 139 -11.16 -19.01 -8.02
CA GLU A 139 -9.99 -19.84 -7.69
C GLU A 139 -9.09 -20.15 -8.90
N ASP A 140 -9.07 -19.26 -9.89
CA ASP A 140 -8.21 -19.35 -11.08
C ASP A 140 -6.99 -18.45 -10.90
N VAL A 141 -5.82 -19.07 -10.72
CA VAL A 141 -4.54 -18.34 -10.55
C VAL A 141 -4.21 -17.48 -11.76
N VAL A 142 -4.42 -17.99 -12.98
CA VAL A 142 -4.04 -17.30 -14.22
C VAL A 142 -4.92 -16.08 -14.44
N GLU A 143 -6.23 -16.23 -14.27
CA GLU A 143 -7.16 -15.12 -14.45
C GLU A 143 -7.01 -14.07 -13.34
N THR A 144 -6.77 -14.51 -12.11
CA THR A 144 -6.48 -13.62 -10.98
C THR A 144 -5.18 -12.83 -11.21
N TYR A 145 -4.14 -13.49 -11.72
CA TYR A 145 -2.87 -12.83 -12.08
C TYR A 145 -3.05 -11.79 -13.18
N LYS A 146 -3.81 -12.10 -14.24
CA LYS A 146 -4.10 -11.11 -15.31
C LYS A 146 -4.83 -9.89 -14.77
N SER A 147 -5.78 -10.09 -13.85
CA SER A 147 -6.48 -9.00 -13.18
C SER A 147 -5.52 -8.14 -12.34
N PHE A 148 -4.57 -8.78 -11.65
CA PHE A 148 -3.51 -8.09 -10.89
C PHE A 148 -2.54 -7.30 -11.79
N ASP A 149 -2.04 -7.91 -12.87
CA ASP A 149 -1.16 -7.25 -13.83
C ASP A 149 -1.82 -6.00 -14.42
N LEU A 150 -3.10 -6.10 -14.76
CA LEU A 150 -3.88 -4.97 -15.29
C LEU A 150 -3.92 -3.78 -14.32
N MET A 151 -4.07 -4.03 -13.01
CA MET A 151 -4.01 -2.99 -11.98
C MET A 151 -2.63 -2.32 -11.96
N VAL A 152 -1.56 -3.12 -11.94
CA VAL A 152 -0.18 -2.61 -11.87
C VAL A 152 0.12 -1.74 -13.09
N HIS A 153 -0.18 -2.22 -14.29
CA HIS A 153 0.07 -1.49 -15.53
C HIS A 153 -0.77 -0.22 -15.66
N LYS A 154 -2.10 -0.33 -15.53
CA LYS A 154 -2.99 0.82 -15.80
C LYS A 154 -2.99 1.85 -14.67
N ALA A 155 -2.86 1.41 -13.42
CA ALA A 155 -3.00 2.29 -12.27
C ALA A 155 -1.63 2.75 -11.75
N CYS A 156 -0.79 1.81 -11.30
CA CYS A 156 0.46 2.14 -10.65
C CYS A 156 1.46 2.75 -11.62
N PHE A 157 1.70 2.09 -12.76
CA PHE A 157 2.67 2.55 -13.75
C PHE A 157 2.14 3.75 -14.53
N GLY A 158 0.85 3.75 -14.87
CA GLY A 158 0.19 4.91 -15.47
C GLY A 158 0.36 6.19 -14.65
N CYS A 159 0.08 6.14 -13.34
CA CYS A 159 0.25 7.29 -12.45
C CYS A 159 1.72 7.68 -12.30
N HIS A 160 2.61 6.72 -12.03
CA HIS A 160 4.03 7.00 -11.82
C HIS A 160 4.72 7.56 -13.06
N GLY A 161 4.36 7.10 -14.25
CA GLY A 161 4.95 7.56 -15.51
C GLY A 161 4.66 9.03 -15.83
N VAL A 162 3.58 9.60 -15.31
CA VAL A 162 3.23 11.02 -15.52
C VAL A 162 3.56 11.92 -14.32
N THR A 163 3.69 11.37 -13.11
CA THR A 163 3.84 12.16 -11.87
C THR A 163 5.20 12.05 -11.19
N ARG A 164 6.02 11.04 -11.51
CA ARG A 164 7.33 10.84 -10.87
C ARG A 164 8.46 11.10 -11.86
N ASP A 165 9.64 11.36 -11.31
CA ASP A 165 10.86 11.36 -12.11
C ASP A 165 10.97 10.05 -12.88
N LYS A 166 11.49 10.16 -14.11
CA LYS A 166 11.68 9.00 -14.97
C LYS A 166 12.43 7.92 -14.21
N TRP A 167 11.90 6.70 -14.27
CA TRP A 167 12.63 5.56 -13.74
C TRP A 167 13.99 5.47 -14.40
N PRO A 168 15.03 5.05 -13.65
CA PRO A 168 16.32 4.76 -14.25
C PRO A 168 16.10 3.78 -15.40
N GLU A 169 16.79 3.99 -16.51
CA GLU A 169 16.72 3.04 -17.61
C GLU A 169 17.10 1.65 -17.11
N TRP A 170 16.34 0.65 -17.55
CA TRP A 170 16.71 -0.74 -17.32
C TRP A 170 18.11 -0.97 -17.89
N PRO A 171 19.02 -1.62 -17.13
CA PRO A 171 20.30 -2.04 -17.67
C PRO A 171 20.12 -2.86 -18.95
N ASP A 172 21.07 -2.77 -19.88
CA ASP A 172 21.02 -3.45 -21.19
C ASP A 172 20.56 -4.90 -21.11
N PHE A 173 21.09 -5.66 -20.14
CA PHE A 173 20.79 -7.08 -19.97
C PHE A 173 19.34 -7.39 -19.60
N MET A 174 18.57 -6.44 -19.05
CA MET A 174 17.15 -6.62 -18.77
C MET A 174 16.25 -6.21 -19.93
N ARG A 175 16.79 -5.46 -20.90
CA ARG A 175 16.06 -5.05 -22.11
C ARG A 175 15.90 -6.19 -23.11
N GLU A 176 16.80 -7.17 -23.08
CA GLU A 176 16.78 -8.37 -23.93
C GLU A 176 15.59 -9.30 -23.68
N PHE A 177 14.85 -9.11 -22.58
CA PHE A 177 13.70 -9.93 -22.19
C PHE A 177 12.34 -9.20 -22.30
N ALA A 178 12.33 -7.99 -22.87
CA ALA A 178 11.15 -7.12 -22.93
C ALA A 178 10.33 -7.24 -24.23
N ASP A 179 10.70 -8.16 -25.14
CA ASP A 179 10.02 -8.43 -26.41
C ASP A 179 9.14 -9.68 -26.38
#